data_AF-A0A924WAI9-F1
#
_entry.id   AF-A0A924WAI9-F1
#
_cell.length_a   1.000
_cell.length_b   1.000
_cell.length_c   1.000
_cell.angle_alpha   90.00
_cell.angle_beta   90.00
_cell.angle_gamma   90.00
#
_symmetry.space_group_name_H-M   'P 1'
#
loop_
_entity.id
_entity.type
_entity.pdbx_description
1 polymer ?
#
loop_
_entity_poly.entity_id
_entity_poly.type
_entity_poly.pdbx_seq_one_letter_code
_entity_poly.pdbx_strand_id
1 'polypeptide(L)'
;MKIDPKLTPASLTSAVERCAQLAAQKALALDKAWDSSKGTPVFTLAGRYTSRGWTEWTQGFQYGLALLAFDITDDKKLIELGRRRTLDLMLPHVTHIGVHDHGFNNLSTYGNLLRLAKEGRFKAPEGEVREYTQAIKASGAIQAARWQGVNVNG
;
A
#
# COMPACT_ATOMS: atom_id res chain seq x y z
N MET A 1 -9.40 -29.35 -16.20
CA MET A 1 -9.01 -27.96 -16.54
C MET A 1 -8.80 -27.88 -18.04
N LYS A 2 -9.52 -27.00 -18.77
CA LYS A 2 -9.34 -26.80 -20.21
C LYS A 2 -8.42 -25.59 -20.40
N ILE A 3 -7.21 -25.80 -20.89
CA ILE A 3 -6.24 -24.72 -21.18
C ILE A 3 -6.51 -24.22 -22.60
N ASP A 4 -6.59 -22.90 -22.78
CA ASP A 4 -6.59 -22.28 -24.11
C ASP A 4 -5.16 -21.85 -24.47
N PRO A 5 -4.47 -22.59 -25.37
CA PRO A 5 -3.09 -22.29 -25.74
C PRO A 5 -2.95 -21.05 -26.65
N LYS A 6 -4.06 -20.45 -27.10
CA LYS A 6 -4.04 -19.25 -27.95
C LYS A 6 -3.99 -17.95 -27.14
N LEU A 7 -4.24 -18.02 -25.83
CA LEU A 7 -4.15 -16.85 -24.95
C LEU A 7 -2.71 -16.34 -24.90
N THR A 8 -2.57 -15.04 -25.19
CA THR A 8 -1.31 -14.30 -25.02
C THR A 8 -1.48 -13.25 -23.92
N PRO A 9 -0.39 -12.76 -23.31
CA PRO A 9 -0.49 -11.65 -22.35
C PRO A 9 -1.23 -10.43 -22.90
N ALA A 10 -1.04 -10.11 -24.19
CA ALA A 10 -1.74 -9.01 -24.86
C ALA A 10 -3.26 -9.20 -24.94
N SER A 11 -3.75 -10.45 -24.88
CA SER A 11 -5.19 -10.75 -24.85
C SER A 11 -5.87 -10.28 -23.55
N LEU A 12 -5.08 -10.00 -22.50
CA LEU A 12 -5.57 -9.56 -21.19
C LEU A 12 -5.55 -8.03 -21.03
N THR A 13 -4.96 -7.28 -21.97
CA THR A 13 -4.71 -5.84 -21.82
C THR A 13 -5.99 -5.08 -21.46
N SER A 14 -7.07 -5.23 -22.23
CA SER A 14 -8.32 -4.52 -21.97
C SER A 14 -8.97 -4.90 -20.64
N ALA A 15 -8.81 -6.14 -20.18
CA ALA A 15 -9.32 -6.59 -18.88
C ALA A 15 -8.49 -6.00 -17.72
N VAL A 16 -7.17 -5.94 -17.88
CA VAL A 16 -6.25 -5.31 -16.91
C VAL A 16 -6.51 -3.81 -16.81
N GLU A 17 -6.61 -3.11 -17.94
CA GLU A 17 -6.91 -1.67 -17.99
C GLU A 17 -8.25 -1.36 -17.31
N ARG A 18 -9.29 -2.13 -17.62
CA ARG A 18 -10.60 -1.98 -16.97
C ARG A 18 -10.53 -2.21 -15.46
N CYS A 19 -9.78 -3.24 -15.03
CA CYS A 19 -9.57 -3.52 -13.61
C CYS A 19 -8.87 -2.34 -12.91
N ALA A 20 -7.81 -1.81 -13.53
CA ALA A 20 -7.05 -0.70 -13.00
C ALA A 20 -7.87 0.59 -12.92
N GLN A 21 -8.69 0.89 -13.94
CA GLN A 21 -9.62 2.03 -13.92
C GLN A 21 -10.64 1.92 -12.78
N LEU A 22 -11.21 0.72 -12.57
CA LEU A 22 -12.13 0.50 -11.45
C LEU A 22 -11.43 0.62 -10.10
N ALA A 23 -10.19 0.12 -9.99
CA ALA A 23 -9.38 0.25 -8.77
C ALA A 23 -9.08 1.73 -8.45
N ALA A 24 -8.69 2.52 -9.46
CA ALA A 24 -8.45 3.95 -9.34
C ALA A 24 -9.69 4.70 -8.81
N GLN A 25 -10.85 4.47 -9.44
CA GLN A 25 -12.12 5.08 -9.03
C GLN A 25 -12.47 4.71 -7.58
N LYS A 26 -12.29 3.44 -7.20
CA LYS A 26 -12.58 2.96 -5.85
C LYS A 26 -11.61 3.50 -4.81
N ALA A 27 -10.32 3.64 -5.13
CA ALA A 27 -9.34 4.22 -4.22
C ALA A 27 -9.69 5.68 -3.88
N LEU A 28 -10.03 6.48 -4.89
CA LEU A 28 -10.48 7.86 -4.72
C LEU A 28 -11.80 7.96 -3.95
N ALA A 29 -12.77 7.10 -4.27
CA ALA A 29 -14.06 7.07 -3.59
C ALA A 29 -13.92 6.66 -2.12
N LEU A 30 -13.07 5.67 -1.82
CA LEU A 30 -12.78 5.23 -0.46
C LEU A 30 -12.10 6.34 0.34
N ASP A 31 -11.06 6.98 -0.20
CA ASP A 31 -10.37 8.07 0.51
C ASP A 31 -11.31 9.22 0.85
N LYS A 32 -12.23 9.57 -0.07
CA LYS A 32 -13.22 10.62 0.15
C LYS A 32 -14.26 10.26 1.22
N ALA A 33 -14.68 9.00 1.25
CA ALA A 33 -15.78 8.54 2.11
C ALA A 33 -15.33 8.05 3.49
N TRP A 34 -14.06 7.66 3.62
CA TRP A 34 -13.55 7.06 4.84
C TRP A 34 -13.20 8.11 5.89
N ASP A 35 -13.67 7.87 7.11
CA ASP A 35 -13.32 8.65 8.28
C ASP A 35 -12.23 7.91 9.05
N SER A 36 -11.01 8.45 9.05
CA SER A 36 -9.85 7.81 9.68
C SER A 36 -9.99 7.68 11.20
N SER A 37 -10.88 8.45 11.85
CA SER A 37 -11.17 8.30 13.29
C SER A 37 -11.85 6.97 13.61
N LYS A 38 -12.44 6.29 12.61
CA LYS A 38 -13.08 4.98 12.74
C LYS A 38 -12.10 3.81 12.65
N GLY A 39 -10.80 4.09 12.56
CA GLY A 39 -9.76 3.08 12.30
C GLY A 39 -9.60 2.79 10.81
N THR A 40 -9.08 1.62 10.48
CA THR A 40 -8.75 1.23 9.11
C THR A 40 -9.93 0.52 8.42
N PRO A 41 -10.12 0.69 7.10
CA PRO A 41 -11.14 -0.05 6.36
C PRO A 41 -10.66 -1.49 6.09
N VAL A 42 -11.40 -2.48 6.58
CA VAL A 42 -10.96 -3.90 6.52
C VAL A 42 -11.79 -4.72 5.54
N PHE A 43 -13.11 -4.74 5.76
CA PHE A 43 -14.06 -5.54 4.98
C PHE A 43 -15.33 -4.73 4.77
N THR A 44 -16.25 -5.26 3.95
CA THR A 44 -17.51 -4.58 3.68
C THR A 44 -18.68 -5.26 4.37
N LEU A 45 -19.61 -4.47 4.91
CA LEU A 45 -20.93 -4.89 5.35
C LEU A 45 -21.96 -4.12 4.51
N ALA A 46 -22.84 -4.85 3.80
CA ALA A 46 -23.80 -4.27 2.85
C ALA A 46 -23.14 -3.29 1.84
N GLY A 47 -21.96 -3.63 1.33
CA GLY A 47 -21.23 -2.83 0.34
C GLY A 47 -20.51 -1.60 0.89
N ARG A 48 -20.47 -1.39 2.21
CA ARG A 48 -19.73 -0.30 2.85
C ARG A 48 -18.58 -0.84 3.67
N TYR A 49 -17.39 -0.25 3.54
CA TYR A 49 -16.26 -0.62 4.39
C TYR A 49 -16.60 -0.40 5.86
N THR A 50 -16.06 -1.27 6.71
CA THR A 50 -16.12 -1.18 8.17
C THR A 50 -14.76 -1.54 8.75
N SER A 51 -14.51 -1.04 9.96
CA SER A 51 -13.34 -1.39 10.75
C SER A 51 -13.63 -2.56 11.68
N ARG A 52 -12.57 -3.11 12.25
CA ARG A 52 -12.59 -4.06 13.37
C ARG A 52 -11.44 -3.66 14.29
N GLY A 53 -11.56 -3.87 15.61
CA GLY A 53 -10.42 -3.59 16.49
C GLY A 53 -9.21 -4.44 16.10
N TRP A 54 -7.99 -3.91 16.30
CA TRP A 54 -6.71 -4.61 16.03
C TRP A 54 -6.41 -4.85 14.54
N THR A 55 -6.99 -4.04 13.64
CA THR A 55 -6.79 -4.18 12.17
C THR A 55 -6.03 -3.04 11.54
N GLU A 56 -5.27 -2.29 12.33
CA GLU A 56 -4.40 -1.19 11.92
C GLU A 56 -3.43 -1.63 10.80
N TRP A 57 -3.13 -2.94 10.73
CA TRP A 57 -2.32 -3.61 9.71
C TRP A 57 -2.82 -3.47 8.26
N THR A 58 -4.07 -3.04 8.05
CA THR A 58 -4.65 -2.90 6.71
C THR A 58 -4.49 -1.51 6.09
N GLN A 59 -4.03 -0.51 6.86
CA GLN A 59 -3.96 0.87 6.39
C GLN A 59 -3.02 1.03 5.19
N GLY A 60 -1.91 0.28 5.17
CA GLY A 60 -0.99 0.30 4.05
C GLY A 60 -1.62 -0.15 2.74
N PHE A 61 -2.60 -1.06 2.76
CA PHE A 61 -3.31 -1.47 1.55
C PHE A 61 -4.24 -0.38 1.04
N GLN A 62 -4.86 0.40 1.92
CA GLN A 62 -5.75 1.51 1.53
C GLN A 62 -5.00 2.50 0.63
N TYR A 63 -3.82 2.96 1.05
CA TYR A 63 -3.05 3.95 0.30
C TYR A 63 -2.18 3.29 -0.78
N GLY A 64 -1.69 2.07 -0.53
CA GLY A 64 -0.94 1.27 -1.50
C GLY A 64 -1.75 0.94 -2.75
N LEU A 65 -3.07 0.76 -2.63
CA LEU A 65 -3.94 0.59 -3.79
C LEU A 65 -3.89 1.79 -4.74
N ALA A 66 -3.85 3.02 -4.22
CA ALA A 66 -3.73 4.22 -5.05
C ALA A 66 -2.39 4.24 -5.80
N LEU A 67 -1.29 3.86 -5.13
CA LEU A 67 0.04 3.79 -5.74
C LEU A 67 0.12 2.73 -6.85
N LEU A 68 -0.48 1.56 -6.63
CA LEU A 68 -0.52 0.49 -7.65
C LEU A 68 -1.43 0.88 -8.82
N ALA A 69 -2.58 1.49 -8.55
CA ALA A 69 -3.47 1.96 -9.61
C ALA A 69 -2.81 3.06 -10.45
N PHE A 70 -2.02 3.96 -9.84
CA PHE A 70 -1.19 4.92 -10.56
C PHE A 70 -0.20 4.24 -11.51
N ASP A 71 0.51 3.21 -11.04
CA ASP A 71 1.55 2.52 -11.82
C ASP A 71 1.02 1.93 -13.14
N ILE A 72 -0.27 1.58 -13.17
CA ILE A 72 -0.94 1.05 -14.36
C ILE A 72 -1.63 2.14 -15.19
N THR A 73 -2.19 3.17 -14.55
CA THR A 73 -3.08 4.15 -15.22
C THR A 73 -2.43 5.49 -15.55
N ASP A 74 -1.27 5.78 -14.96
CA ASP A 74 -0.60 7.09 -14.99
C ASP A 74 -1.46 8.27 -14.48
N ASP A 75 -2.56 8.01 -13.76
CA ASP A 75 -3.39 9.08 -13.19
C ASP A 75 -2.66 9.76 -12.03
N LYS A 76 -2.20 10.99 -12.29
CA LYS A 76 -1.45 11.81 -11.34
C LYS A 76 -2.19 12.09 -10.02
N LYS A 77 -3.52 12.02 -10.01
CA LYS A 77 -4.31 12.18 -8.77
C LYS A 77 -4.02 11.05 -7.79
N LEU A 78 -3.75 9.84 -8.28
CA LEU A 78 -3.54 8.65 -7.47
C LEU A 78 -2.16 8.64 -6.80
N ILE A 79 -1.09 8.99 -7.52
CA ILE A 79 0.23 9.13 -6.92
C ILE A 79 0.25 10.24 -5.87
N GLU A 80 -0.39 11.37 -6.17
CA GLU A 80 -0.47 12.50 -5.25
C GLU A 80 -1.29 12.15 -4.00
N LEU A 81 -2.39 11.40 -4.16
CA LEU A 81 -3.15 10.84 -3.04
C LEU A 81 -2.31 9.87 -2.20
N GLY A 82 -1.76 8.83 -2.83
CA GLY A 82 -1.02 7.78 -2.13
C GLY A 82 0.21 8.32 -1.41
N ARG A 83 0.94 9.23 -2.05
CA ARG A 83 2.08 9.94 -1.46
C ARG A 83 1.69 10.74 -0.23
N ARG A 84 0.69 11.62 -0.35
CA ARG A 84 0.25 12.48 0.76
C ARG A 84 -0.24 11.66 1.95
N ARG A 85 -1.12 10.67 1.72
CA ARG A 85 -1.63 9.80 2.78
C ARG A 85 -0.55 8.98 3.45
N THR A 86 0.46 8.55 2.68
CA THR A 86 1.61 7.84 3.25
C THR A 86 2.39 8.75 4.20
N LEU A 87 2.76 9.95 3.76
CA LEU A 87 3.51 10.89 4.58
C LEU A 87 2.73 11.35 5.82
N ASP A 88 1.43 11.63 5.67
CA ASP A 88 0.61 12.16 6.75
C ASP A 88 0.24 11.12 7.82
N LEU A 89 0.05 9.85 7.42
CA LEU A 89 -0.65 8.86 8.25
C LEU A 89 0.11 7.57 8.50
N MET A 90 1.20 7.28 7.78
CA MET A 90 1.85 5.97 7.88
C MET A 90 3.04 5.92 8.84
N LEU A 91 3.57 7.07 9.27
CA LEU A 91 4.71 7.13 10.20
C LEU A 91 4.50 6.31 11.50
N PRO A 92 3.30 6.28 12.13
CA PRO A 92 3.08 5.46 13.33
C PRO A 92 3.35 3.96 13.13
N HIS A 93 3.22 3.44 11.90
CA HIS A 93 3.46 2.03 11.57
C HIS A 93 4.94 1.70 11.36
N VAL A 94 5.80 2.71 11.24
CA VAL A 94 7.24 2.52 11.00
C VAL A 94 7.93 1.96 12.25
N THR A 95 7.56 2.46 13.43
CA THR A 95 8.22 2.15 14.70
C THR A 95 7.37 1.29 15.64
N HIS A 96 6.31 0.66 15.13
CA HIS A 96 5.35 -0.07 15.95
C HIS A 96 5.89 -1.42 16.47
N ILE A 97 6.41 -1.47 17.70
CA ILE A 97 7.03 -2.68 18.28
C ILE A 97 6.05 -3.83 18.60
N GLY A 98 4.75 -3.55 18.75
CA GLY A 98 3.77 -4.53 19.23
C GLY A 98 3.26 -5.55 18.19
N VAL A 99 3.58 -5.38 16.91
CA VAL A 99 2.93 -6.13 15.81
C VAL A 99 3.89 -6.53 14.69
N HIS A 100 3.52 -7.51 13.87
CA HIS A 100 4.42 -8.10 12.84
C HIS A 100 4.12 -7.68 11.40
N ASP A 101 3.09 -6.88 11.19
CA ASP A 101 2.55 -6.42 9.91
C ASP A 101 3.26 -5.19 9.32
N HIS A 102 4.45 -4.88 9.81
CA HIS A 102 5.34 -3.86 9.26
C HIS A 102 5.44 -3.91 7.73
N GLY A 103 5.51 -5.11 7.15
CA GLY A 103 5.55 -5.28 5.70
C GLY A 103 4.28 -4.79 4.99
N PHE A 104 3.11 -5.13 5.53
CA PHE A 104 1.81 -4.74 4.96
C PHE A 104 1.63 -3.22 4.99
N ASN A 105 2.03 -2.58 6.08
CA ASN A 105 1.90 -1.14 6.20
C ASN A 105 2.99 -0.41 5.39
N ASN A 106 4.26 -0.73 5.63
CA ASN A 106 5.37 0.10 5.18
C ASN A 106 5.87 -0.26 3.77
N LEU A 107 5.81 -1.53 3.33
CA LEU A 107 6.23 -1.87 1.97
C LEU A 107 5.14 -1.53 0.94
N SER A 108 3.86 -1.72 1.28
CA SER A 108 2.75 -1.31 0.40
C SER A 108 2.64 0.20 0.21
N THR A 109 3.26 1.00 1.08
CA THR A 109 3.28 2.47 1.02
C THR A 109 4.67 3.02 0.71
N TYR A 110 5.51 3.26 1.71
CA TYR A 110 6.89 3.77 1.54
C TYR A 110 7.71 2.92 0.56
N GLY A 111 7.56 1.59 0.58
CA GLY A 111 8.20 0.68 -0.37
C GLY A 111 7.82 0.97 -1.83
N ASN A 112 6.51 1.07 -2.10
CA ASN A 112 6.00 1.43 -3.42
C ASN A 112 6.45 2.85 -3.84
N LEU A 113 6.38 3.84 -2.95
CA LEU A 113 6.86 5.19 -3.24
C LEU A 113 8.35 5.22 -3.59
N LEU A 114 9.18 4.51 -2.83
CA LEU A 114 10.61 4.41 -3.10
C LEU A 114 10.89 3.74 -4.45
N ARG A 115 10.19 2.64 -4.76
CA ARG A 115 10.31 1.96 -6.05
C ARG A 115 9.93 2.90 -7.20
N LEU A 116 8.73 3.47 -7.15
CA LEU A 116 8.21 4.37 -8.19
C LEU A 116 9.11 5.59 -8.40
N ALA A 117 9.68 6.15 -7.33
CA ALA A 117 10.62 7.25 -7.43
C ALA A 117 11.93 6.83 -8.12
N LYS A 118 12.48 5.66 -7.79
CA LYS A 118 13.69 5.11 -8.41
C LYS A 118 13.50 4.73 -9.87
N GLU A 119 12.30 4.30 -10.24
CA GLU A 119 11.90 4.00 -11.62
C GLU A 119 11.56 5.27 -12.42
N GLY A 120 11.60 6.46 -11.81
CA GLY A 120 11.29 7.72 -12.47
C GLY A 120 9.80 7.89 -12.84
N ARG A 121 8.91 7.11 -12.23
CA ARG A 121 7.46 7.17 -12.50
C ARG A 121 6.83 8.49 -12.04
N PHE A 122 7.44 9.18 -11.08
CA PHE A 122 7.06 10.54 -10.69
C PHE A 122 8.28 11.34 -10.21
N LYS A 123 8.15 12.68 -10.20
CA LYS A 123 9.20 13.57 -9.70
C LYS A 123 9.17 13.60 -8.17
N ALA A 124 9.94 12.73 -7.54
CA ALA A 124 10.14 12.73 -6.09
C ALA A 124 11.29 13.69 -5.71
N PRO A 125 11.09 14.63 -4.77
CA PRO A 125 12.19 15.37 -4.15
C PRO A 125 13.18 14.42 -3.47
N GLU A 126 14.48 14.73 -3.52
CA GLU A 126 15.49 13.87 -2.89
C GLU A 126 15.25 13.66 -1.39
N GLY A 127 14.71 14.68 -0.70
CA GLY A 127 14.36 14.58 0.71
C GLY A 127 13.35 13.46 0.99
N GLU A 128 12.34 13.32 0.14
CA GLU A 128 11.32 12.28 0.27
C GLU A 128 11.86 10.90 -0.08
N VAL A 129 12.72 10.79 -1.10
CA VAL A 129 13.41 9.53 -1.40
C VAL A 129 14.23 9.04 -0.21
N ARG A 130 14.91 9.98 0.49
CA ARG A 130 15.62 9.67 1.73
C ARG A 130 14.66 9.27 2.85
N GLU A 131 13.55 9.97 3.01
CA GLU A 131 12.52 9.66 4.00
C GLU A 131 11.93 8.26 3.80
N TYR A 132 11.50 7.90 2.58
CA TYR A 132 10.98 6.58 2.26
C TYR A 132 12.01 5.49 2.55
N THR A 133 13.27 5.74 2.19
CA THR A 133 14.39 4.82 2.47
C THR A 133 14.60 4.64 3.97
N GLN A 134 14.56 5.72 4.74
CA GLN A 134 14.72 5.68 6.19
C GLN A 134 13.56 4.96 6.87
N ALA A 135 12.32 5.23 6.45
CA ALA A 135 11.12 4.56 6.97
C ALA A 135 11.20 3.04 6.76
N ILE A 136 11.60 2.57 5.58
CA ILE A 136 11.75 1.13 5.31
C ILE A 136 12.88 0.52 6.15
N LYS A 137 14.04 1.19 6.24
CA LYS A 137 15.16 0.72 7.06
C LYS A 137 14.79 0.62 8.54
N ALA A 138 14.13 1.64 9.07
CA ALA A 138 13.65 1.67 10.45
C ALA A 138 12.63 0.57 10.70
N SER A 139 11.64 0.42 9.81
CA SER A 139 10.65 -0.66 9.90
C SER A 139 11.28 -2.04 9.88
N GLY A 140 12.30 -2.26 9.03
CA GLY A 140 13.04 -3.52 8.99
C GLY A 140 13.84 -3.78 10.27
N ALA A 141 14.51 -2.74 10.80
CA ALA A 141 15.26 -2.83 12.05
C ALA A 141 14.37 -3.15 13.26
N ILE A 142 13.21 -2.49 13.37
CA ILE A 142 12.23 -2.76 14.42
C ILE A 142 11.69 -4.18 14.31
N GLN A 143 11.30 -4.61 13.11
CA GLN A 143 10.82 -5.97 12.92
C GLN A 143 11.89 -7.01 13.27
N ALA A 144 13.17 -6.77 12.92
CA ALA A 144 14.27 -7.66 13.29
C ALA A 144 14.54 -7.68 14.79
N ALA A 145 14.49 -6.51 15.46
CA ALA A 145 14.70 -6.39 16.89
C ALA A 145 13.67 -7.20 17.71
N ARG A 146 12.43 -7.30 17.22
CA ARG A 146 11.38 -8.13 17.85
C ARG A 146 11.74 -9.62 17.91
N TRP A 147 12.65 -10.10 17.05
CA TRP A 147 13.12 -11.49 17.04
C TRP A 147 14.39 -11.71 17.86
N GLN A 148 15.06 -10.67 18.36
CA GLN A 148 16.23 -10.84 19.22
C GLN A 148 15.81 -11.41 20.57
N GLY A 149 16.29 -12.62 20.90
CA GLY A 149 15.99 -13.31 22.16
C GLY A 149 14.85 -14.34 22.11
N VAL A 150 14.27 -14.61 20.93
CA VAL A 150 13.29 -15.70 20.78
C VAL A 150 14.03 -17.03 20.67
N ASN A 151 13.98 -17.86 21.71
CA ASN A 151 14.44 -19.26 21.64
C ASN A 151 13.54 -20.01 20.65
N VAL A 152 14.07 -20.28 19.45
CA VAL A 152 13.45 -21.21 18.51
C VAL A 152 13.79 -22.60 19.00
N ASN A 153 12.94 -23.19 19.85
CA ASN A 153 13.03 -24.61 20.15
C ASN A 153 12.70 -25.35 18.85
N GLY A 154 13.74 -25.92 18.22
CA GLY A 154 13.62 -26.83 17.08
C GLY A 154 13.18 -28.22 17.49
#